data_AF-A0A7V7RP05-F1
#
_entry.id   AF-A0A7V7RP05-F1
#
_cell.length_a   1.000
_cell.length_b   1.000
_cell.length_c   1.000
_cell.angle_alpha   90.00
_cell.angle_beta   90.00
_cell.angle_gamma   90.00
#
_symmetry.space_group_name_H-M   'P 1'
#
loop_
_entity.id
_entity.type
_entity.pdbx_description
1 polymer ?
#
loop_
_entity_poly.entity_id
_entity_poly.type
_entity_poly.pdbx_seq_one_letter_code
_entity_poly.pdbx_strand_id
1 'polypeptide(L)'
;MPALRVINGTPKPKFNYFRAYSRAFMSHIESAFDKYETISEFDRETLKKFVFTGIKMVNATKRENATEEILIHQFSIYETVKAASSLLTPNELETLFPIEKRYDGASYGAKDYFYTKEAIKKMGEQKQIGENIDDLLWDYRNRDITEFAINGMSIMSAIGRLHGKKGIMESFLEEQGVTTYTLHKDEQGKEYLTNNDTGETSAVKKPRPRYLKAVPNHKGVN
;
A
#
# COMPACT_ATOMS: atom_id res chain seq x y z
N MET A 1 2.06 -37.24 37.36
CA MET A 1 2.81 -36.19 36.66
C MET A 1 2.01 -34.89 36.75
N PRO A 2 2.61 -33.74 37.14
CA PRO A 2 1.87 -32.49 37.25
C PRO A 2 1.63 -31.89 35.86
N ALA A 3 0.39 -31.48 35.60
CA ALA A 3 -0.01 -30.89 34.33
C ALA A 3 0.55 -29.47 34.19
N LEU A 4 1.40 -29.25 33.19
CA LEU A 4 1.89 -27.93 32.82
C LEU A 4 0.72 -27.05 32.35
N ARG A 5 0.50 -25.91 33.00
CA ARG A 5 -0.43 -24.87 32.53
C ARG A 5 0.34 -23.84 31.70
N VAL A 6 -0.11 -23.64 30.47
CA VAL A 6 0.38 -22.56 29.60
C VAL A 6 -0.12 -21.24 30.17
N ILE A 7 0.81 -20.39 30.61
CA ILE A 7 0.51 -19.02 31.01
C ILE A 7 0.62 -18.18 29.75
N ASN A 8 -0.50 -17.66 29.24
CA ASN A 8 -0.49 -16.73 28.13
C ASN A 8 0.29 -15.48 28.56
N GLY A 9 1.46 -15.24 27.97
CA GLY A 9 2.23 -14.04 28.23
C GLY A 9 1.41 -12.79 27.91
N THR A 10 1.58 -11.73 28.70
CA THR A 10 0.97 -10.44 28.40
C THR A 10 1.45 -9.96 27.03
N PRO A 11 0.53 -9.72 26.06
CA PRO A 11 0.94 -9.28 24.73
C PRO A 11 1.65 -7.92 24.86
N LYS A 12 2.89 -7.85 24.37
CA LYS A 12 3.61 -6.58 24.32
C LYS A 12 2.77 -5.59 23.48
N PRO A 13 2.55 -4.36 23.95
CA PRO A 13 1.81 -3.37 23.18
C PRO A 13 2.50 -3.17 21.83
N LYS A 14 1.75 -3.30 20.74
CA LYS A 14 2.27 -3.12 19.38
C LYS A 14 2.72 -1.68 19.21
N PHE A 15 3.96 -1.46 18.79
CA PHE A 15 4.49 -0.13 18.53
C PHE A 15 3.64 0.60 17.48
N ASN A 16 3.22 1.83 17.79
CA ASN A 16 2.39 2.63 16.90
C ASN A 16 3.28 3.44 15.94
N TYR A 17 3.68 2.80 14.84
CA TYR A 17 4.52 3.41 13.81
C TYR A 17 3.89 4.67 13.21
N PHE A 18 2.57 4.68 12.99
CA PHE A 18 1.88 5.85 12.45
C PHE A 18 2.08 7.06 13.37
N ARG A 19 1.83 6.91 14.66
CA ARG A 19 2.00 8.00 15.64
C ARG A 19 3.46 8.49 15.71
N ALA A 20 4.42 7.58 15.63
CA ALA A 20 5.83 7.94 15.69
C ALA A 20 6.24 8.76 14.44
N TYR A 21 5.88 8.29 13.25
CA TYR A 21 6.24 8.96 12.00
C TYR A 21 5.43 10.22 11.73
N SER A 22 4.15 10.26 12.10
CA SER A 22 3.34 11.48 11.98
C SER A 22 3.87 12.59 12.87
N ARG A 23 4.26 12.27 14.11
CA ARG A 23 4.90 13.24 15.01
C ARG A 23 6.21 13.77 14.43
N ALA A 24 7.06 12.89 13.90
CA ALA A 24 8.34 13.29 13.31
C ALA A 24 8.13 14.16 12.06
N PHE A 25 7.18 13.77 11.19
CA PHE A 25 6.82 14.53 10.00
C PHE A 25 6.30 15.93 10.35
N MET A 26 5.34 16.04 11.27
CA MET A 26 4.82 17.33 11.73
C MET A 26 5.90 18.21 12.35
N SER A 27 6.78 17.65 13.18
CA SER A 27 7.88 18.41 13.78
C SER A 27 8.87 18.95 12.74
N HIS A 28 9.17 18.18 11.69
CA HIS A 28 10.00 18.65 10.58
C HIS A 28 9.30 19.74 9.76
N ILE A 29 7.98 19.62 9.54
CA ILE A 29 7.16 20.63 8.87
C ILE A 29 7.19 21.95 9.63
N GLU A 30 6.88 21.92 10.92
CA GLU A 30 6.87 23.11 11.79
C GLU A 30 8.23 23.81 11.76
N SER A 31 9.31 23.04 11.93
CA SER A 31 10.68 23.59 11.92
C SER A 31 11.11 24.15 10.56
N ALA A 32 10.53 23.65 9.47
CA ALA A 32 10.83 24.09 8.11
C ALA A 32 10.05 25.35 7.73
N PHE A 33 8.78 25.46 8.12
CA PHE A 33 7.96 26.63 7.82
C PHE A 33 8.37 27.89 8.58
N ASP A 34 9.12 27.76 9.68
CA ASP A 34 9.78 28.90 10.31
C ASP A 34 10.90 29.51 9.43
N LYS A 35 11.38 28.79 8.42
CA LYS A 35 12.57 29.14 7.63
C LYS A 35 12.32 29.29 6.13
N TYR A 36 11.32 28.61 5.61
CA TYR A 36 11.07 28.47 4.18
C TYR A 36 9.59 28.72 3.89
N GLU A 37 9.32 29.42 2.80
CA GLU A 37 7.94 29.66 2.35
C GLU A 37 7.43 28.45 1.56
N THR A 38 8.33 27.80 0.80
CA THR A 38 7.98 26.68 -0.08
C THR A 38 8.90 25.47 0.10
N ILE A 39 8.39 24.27 -0.22
CA ILE A 39 9.19 23.02 -0.16
C ILE A 39 10.39 23.08 -1.10
N SER A 40 10.29 23.78 -2.23
CA SER A 40 11.39 23.98 -3.18
C SER A 40 12.58 24.75 -2.61
N GLU A 41 12.38 25.50 -1.53
CA GLU A 41 13.44 26.26 -0.86
C GLU A 41 14.15 25.46 0.24
N PHE A 42 13.63 24.27 0.61
CA PHE A 42 14.21 23.47 1.67
C PHE A 42 15.68 23.17 1.38
N ASP A 43 16.52 23.34 2.40
CA ASP A 43 17.89 22.84 2.33
C ASP A 43 17.88 21.30 2.17
N ARG A 44 19.03 20.75 1.73
CA ARG A 44 19.13 19.31 1.41
C ARG A 44 18.88 18.39 2.60
N GLU A 45 19.22 18.80 3.82
CA GLU A 45 18.97 18.00 5.02
C GLU A 45 17.48 18.02 5.39
N THR A 46 16.86 19.20 5.36
CA THR A 46 15.43 19.38 5.63
C THR A 46 14.57 18.63 4.62
N LEU A 47 14.90 18.72 3.32
CA LEU A 47 14.21 17.98 2.26
C LEU A 47 14.29 16.46 2.48
N LYS A 48 15.50 15.93 2.77
CA LYS A 48 15.70 14.50 3.02
C LYS A 48 14.91 14.00 4.23
N LYS A 49 14.91 14.77 5.32
CA LYS A 49 14.12 14.46 6.52
C LYS A 49 12.62 14.45 6.23
N PHE A 50 12.13 15.45 5.49
CA PHE A 50 10.73 15.55 5.08
C PHE A 50 10.30 14.35 4.23
N VAL A 51 11.07 14.02 3.18
CA VAL A 51 10.78 12.88 2.30
C VAL A 51 10.80 11.57 3.08
N PHE A 52 11.83 11.35 3.91
CA PHE A 52 11.95 10.11 4.67
C PHE A 52 10.78 9.91 5.65
N THR A 53 10.46 10.92 6.48
CA THR A 53 9.37 10.78 7.44
C THR A 53 7.99 10.77 6.78
N GLY A 54 7.83 11.50 5.67
CA GLY A 54 6.61 11.51 4.87
C GLY A 54 6.27 10.15 4.28
N ILE A 55 7.23 9.50 3.60
CA ILE A 55 7.06 8.15 3.04
C ILE A 55 6.70 7.15 4.16
N LYS A 56 7.44 7.19 5.28
CA LYS A 56 7.19 6.31 6.42
C LYS A 56 5.81 6.53 7.06
N MET A 57 5.36 7.77 7.15
CA MET A 57 4.04 8.13 7.68
C MET A 57 2.92 7.62 6.77
N VAL A 58 3.03 7.86 5.46
CA VAL A 58 2.05 7.38 4.47
C VAL A 58 1.94 5.86 4.54
N ASN A 59 3.07 5.15 4.58
CA ASN A 59 3.08 3.68 4.68
C ASN A 59 2.48 3.16 5.99
N ALA A 60 2.63 3.89 7.08
CA ALA A 60 2.03 3.51 8.36
C ALA A 60 0.53 3.84 8.48
N THR A 61 -0.04 4.57 7.51
CA THR A 61 -1.43 5.02 7.56
C THR A 61 -2.40 3.89 7.24
N LYS A 62 -3.37 3.68 8.14
CA LYS A 62 -4.46 2.73 7.91
C LYS A 62 -5.63 3.39 7.19
N ARG A 63 -6.36 2.61 6.39
CA ARG A 63 -7.46 3.08 5.54
C ARG A 63 -8.78 2.35 5.77
N GLU A 64 -8.90 1.66 6.91
CA GLU A 64 -10.13 0.96 7.28
C GLU A 64 -11.29 1.98 7.41
N ASN A 65 -12.33 1.82 6.60
CA ASN A 65 -13.55 2.66 6.61
C ASN A 65 -13.31 4.17 6.43
N ALA A 66 -12.31 4.57 5.63
CA ALA A 66 -12.04 5.98 5.36
C ALA A 66 -13.20 6.65 4.59
N THR A 67 -13.61 7.84 5.04
CA THR A 67 -14.56 8.70 4.31
C THR A 67 -13.87 9.33 3.10
N GLU A 68 -14.66 9.91 2.19
CA GLU A 68 -14.13 10.65 1.04
C GLU A 68 -13.16 11.77 1.46
N GLU A 69 -13.56 12.57 2.44
CA GLU A 69 -12.73 13.65 2.99
C GLU A 69 -11.37 13.14 3.50
N ILE A 70 -11.37 12.02 4.22
CA ILE A 70 -10.13 11.38 4.70
C ILE A 70 -9.27 10.92 3.53
N LEU A 71 -9.86 10.33 2.50
CA LEU A 71 -9.12 9.87 1.31
C LEU A 71 -8.53 11.02 0.51
N ILE A 72 -9.28 12.12 0.33
CA ILE A 72 -8.78 13.33 -0.33
C ILE A 72 -7.60 13.93 0.46
N HIS A 73 -7.72 14.02 1.78
CA HIS A 73 -6.64 14.51 2.63
C HIS A 73 -5.40 13.59 2.56
N GLN A 74 -5.60 12.27 2.60
CA GLN A 74 -4.50 11.29 2.44
C GLN A 74 -3.83 11.41 1.06
N PHE A 75 -4.61 11.62 0.00
CA PHE A 75 -4.09 11.82 -1.34
C PHE A 75 -3.27 13.11 -1.44
N SER A 76 -3.75 14.20 -0.84
CA SER A 76 -3.02 15.47 -0.77
C SER A 76 -1.65 15.32 -0.07
N ILE A 77 -1.60 14.59 1.05
CA ILE A 77 -0.33 14.27 1.72
C ILE A 77 0.58 13.43 0.84
N TYR A 78 0.05 12.39 0.19
CA TYR A 78 0.81 11.54 -0.73
C TYR A 78 1.43 12.37 -1.86
N GLU A 79 0.64 13.21 -2.54
CA GLU A 79 1.12 14.06 -3.64
C GLU A 79 2.15 15.08 -3.15
N THR A 80 1.97 15.67 -1.96
CA THR A 80 2.97 16.57 -1.36
C THR A 80 4.31 15.85 -1.12
N VAL A 81 4.28 14.65 -0.54
CA VAL A 81 5.49 13.85 -0.31
C VAL A 81 6.13 13.38 -1.63
N LYS A 82 5.30 13.02 -2.62
CA LYS A 82 5.76 12.65 -3.96
C LYS A 82 6.45 13.82 -4.66
N ALA A 83 5.84 15.00 -4.63
CA ALA A 83 6.40 16.23 -5.17
C ALA A 83 7.74 16.58 -4.48
N ALA A 84 7.82 16.50 -3.15
CA ALA A 84 9.07 16.70 -2.43
C ALA A 84 10.14 15.66 -2.83
N SER A 85 9.74 14.40 -3.03
CA SER A 85 10.65 13.34 -3.50
C SER A 85 11.21 13.62 -4.89
N SER A 86 10.44 14.28 -5.77
CA SER A 86 10.91 14.69 -7.10
C SER A 86 12.06 15.71 -7.07
N LEU A 87 12.28 16.40 -5.95
CA LEU A 87 13.36 17.38 -5.77
C LEU A 87 14.71 16.74 -5.40
N LEU A 88 14.72 15.45 -5.06
CA LEU A 88 15.92 14.67 -4.80
C LEU A 88 16.57 14.22 -6.12
N THR A 89 17.83 13.82 -6.04
CA THR A 89 18.45 12.95 -7.07
C THR A 89 18.18 11.48 -6.76
N PRO A 90 18.27 10.57 -7.75
CA PRO A 90 18.20 9.13 -7.49
C PRO A 90 19.21 8.65 -6.43
N ASN A 91 20.43 9.19 -6.40
CA ASN A 91 21.43 8.83 -5.40
C ASN A 91 21.06 9.30 -3.99
N GLU A 92 20.42 10.46 -3.86
CA GLU A 92 19.89 10.92 -2.58
C GLU A 92 18.75 10.03 -2.10
N LEU A 93 17.86 9.61 -3.00
CA LEU A 93 16.81 8.64 -2.68
C LEU A 93 17.39 7.29 -2.27
N GLU A 94 18.42 6.79 -2.97
CA GLU A 94 19.13 5.55 -2.65
C GLU A 94 19.82 5.60 -1.28
N THR A 95 20.30 6.77 -0.87
CA THR A 95 20.85 6.99 0.47
C THR A 95 19.78 6.84 1.56
N LEU A 96 18.56 7.34 1.31
CA LEU A 96 17.45 7.24 2.27
C LEU A 96 16.80 5.85 2.29
N PHE A 97 16.69 5.24 1.12
CA PHE A 97 15.98 3.97 0.89
C PHE A 97 16.84 3.03 0.04
N PRO A 98 17.83 2.34 0.63
CA PRO A 98 18.73 1.48 -0.12
C PRO A 98 18.00 0.41 -0.93
N ILE A 99 18.46 0.17 -2.16
CA ILE A 99 17.90 -0.86 -3.05
C ILE A 99 18.09 -2.24 -2.41
N GLU A 100 17.04 -3.06 -2.45
CA GLU A 100 17.13 -4.45 -1.98
C GLU A 100 18.10 -5.25 -2.86
N LYS A 101 19.07 -5.91 -2.23
CA LYS A 101 20.05 -6.79 -2.90
C LYS A 101 19.43 -8.15 -3.23
N ARG A 102 18.41 -8.15 -4.07
CA ARG A 102 17.86 -9.34 -4.74
C ARG A 102 18.32 -9.35 -6.19
N TYR A 103 18.64 -10.54 -6.70
CA TYR A 103 19.30 -10.70 -8.00
C TYR A 103 18.64 -11.77 -8.87
N ASP A 104 17.56 -12.38 -8.38
CA ASP A 104 16.83 -13.48 -9.01
C ASP A 104 15.54 -13.02 -9.69
N GLY A 105 15.31 -11.70 -9.79
CA GLY A 105 14.02 -11.16 -10.25
C GLY A 105 13.68 -11.57 -11.67
N ALA A 106 14.66 -11.63 -12.57
CA ALA A 106 14.47 -12.12 -13.95
C ALA A 106 13.86 -13.53 -14.00
N SER A 107 14.15 -14.40 -13.03
CA SER A 107 13.59 -15.76 -12.98
C SER A 107 12.09 -15.78 -12.61
N TYR A 108 11.59 -14.69 -12.05
CA TYR A 108 10.21 -14.53 -11.58
C TYR A 108 9.46 -13.39 -12.26
N GLY A 109 10.02 -12.80 -13.33
CA GLY A 109 9.45 -11.61 -13.98
C GLY A 109 9.34 -10.39 -13.05
N ALA A 110 10.19 -10.33 -12.02
CA ALA A 110 10.17 -9.30 -10.99
C ALA A 110 11.37 -8.34 -11.15
N LYS A 111 11.15 -7.07 -10.82
CA LYS A 111 12.22 -6.08 -10.75
C LYS A 111 13.17 -6.43 -9.61
N ASP A 112 14.47 -6.33 -9.86
CA ASP A 112 15.53 -6.66 -8.92
C ASP A 112 16.56 -5.52 -8.81
N TYR A 113 17.67 -5.78 -8.11
CA TYR A 113 18.73 -4.80 -7.92
C TYR A 113 19.25 -4.24 -9.25
N PHE A 114 19.54 -5.11 -10.23
CA PHE A 114 20.11 -4.69 -11.50
C PHE A 114 19.12 -3.90 -12.33
N TYR A 115 17.85 -4.33 -12.33
CA TYR A 115 16.78 -3.57 -12.98
C TYR A 115 16.69 -2.14 -12.43
N THR A 116 16.67 -1.98 -11.10
CA THR A 116 16.60 -0.65 -10.47
C THR A 116 17.85 0.19 -10.74
N LYS A 117 19.06 -0.39 -10.70
CA LYS A 117 20.29 0.37 -11.04
C LYS A 117 20.29 0.84 -12.50
N GLU A 118 19.81 0.02 -13.43
CA GLU A 118 19.69 0.42 -14.84
C GLU A 118 18.65 1.53 -15.04
N ALA A 119 17.51 1.48 -14.34
CA ALA A 119 16.51 2.55 -14.37
C ALA A 119 17.09 3.88 -13.84
N ILE A 120 17.80 3.85 -12.71
CA ILE A 120 18.47 5.01 -12.12
C ILE A 120 19.52 5.58 -13.09
N LYS A 121 20.33 4.72 -13.70
CA LYS A 121 21.38 5.13 -14.65
C LYS A 121 20.80 5.83 -15.88
N LYS A 122 19.69 5.32 -16.44
CA LYS A 122 18.99 5.94 -17.59
C LYS A 122 18.44 7.32 -17.25
N MET A 123 17.96 7.52 -16.03
CA MET A 123 17.43 8.79 -15.55
C MET A 123 18.52 9.83 -15.25
N GLY A 124 19.71 9.36 -14.87
CA GLY A 124 20.85 10.17 -14.46
C GLY A 124 20.94 10.26 -12.95
N GLU A 125 21.94 9.59 -12.36
CA GLU A 125 22.02 9.36 -10.91
C GLU A 125 22.11 10.63 -10.05
N GLN A 126 22.68 11.70 -10.61
CA GLN A 126 22.88 12.99 -9.97
C GLN A 126 21.93 14.07 -10.49
N LYS A 127 21.08 13.73 -11.46
CA LYS A 127 20.05 14.65 -11.96
C LYS A 127 18.88 14.62 -11.01
N GLN A 128 18.24 15.77 -10.79
CA GLN A 128 16.98 15.81 -10.07
C GLN A 128 15.95 14.91 -10.75
N ILE A 129 15.21 14.13 -9.97
CA ILE A 129 14.23 13.14 -10.46
C ILE A 129 13.15 13.83 -11.30
N GLY A 130 12.59 14.93 -10.77
CA GLY A 130 11.60 15.76 -11.44
C GLY A 130 10.38 14.96 -11.92
N GLU A 131 10.02 15.16 -13.18
CA GLU A 131 8.85 14.53 -13.82
C GLU A 131 8.93 12.99 -13.88
N ASN A 132 10.13 12.40 -13.73
CA ASN A 132 10.30 10.94 -13.77
C ASN A 132 10.00 10.27 -12.42
N ILE A 133 9.41 10.99 -11.45
CA ILE A 133 9.15 10.47 -10.10
C ILE A 133 8.24 9.24 -10.12
N ASP A 134 7.17 9.24 -10.92
CA ASP A 134 6.24 8.10 -10.97
C ASP A 134 6.93 6.85 -11.54
N ASP A 135 7.71 7.00 -12.62
CA ASP A 135 8.52 5.92 -13.20
C ASP A 135 9.53 5.37 -12.20
N LEU A 136 10.24 6.25 -11.49
CA LEU A 136 11.20 5.84 -10.48
C LEU A 136 10.49 5.07 -9.35
N LEU A 137 9.42 5.60 -8.78
CA LEU A 137 8.68 4.93 -7.69
C LEU A 137 8.19 3.53 -8.10
N TRP A 138 7.80 3.36 -9.37
CA TRP A 138 7.40 2.07 -9.91
C TRP A 138 8.58 1.10 -10.10
N ASP A 139 9.71 1.60 -10.61
CA ASP A 139 10.88 0.79 -10.98
C ASP A 139 11.86 0.55 -9.83
N TYR A 140 11.67 1.23 -8.71
CA TYR A 140 12.58 1.22 -7.58
C TYR A 140 12.32 0.08 -6.60
N ARG A 141 13.26 -0.86 -6.51
CA ARG A 141 13.16 -2.04 -5.65
C ARG A 141 13.58 -1.73 -4.21
N ASN A 142 12.66 -1.21 -3.43
CA ASN A 142 12.75 -1.08 -1.97
C ASN A 142 11.35 -1.18 -1.37
N ARG A 143 11.17 -1.98 -0.31
CA ARG A 143 9.85 -2.20 0.31
C ARG A 143 9.11 -0.92 0.66
N ASP A 144 9.77 0.10 1.23
CA ASP A 144 9.10 1.35 1.61
C ASP A 144 8.66 2.14 0.38
N ILE A 145 9.50 2.22 -0.65
CA ILE A 145 9.16 2.90 -1.92
C ILE A 145 8.04 2.17 -2.65
N THR A 146 8.12 0.84 -2.72
CA THR A 146 7.07 0.00 -3.31
C THR A 146 5.74 0.16 -2.56
N GLU A 147 5.76 0.12 -1.23
CA GLU A 147 4.57 0.32 -0.40
C GLU A 147 3.99 1.74 -0.59
N PHE A 148 4.84 2.76 -0.72
CA PHE A 148 4.41 4.13 -0.97
C PHE A 148 3.70 4.27 -2.32
N ALA A 149 4.29 3.74 -3.40
CA ALA A 149 3.67 3.73 -4.73
C ALA A 149 2.30 3.00 -4.72
N ILE A 150 2.24 1.82 -4.08
CA ILE A 150 1.00 1.04 -3.90
C ILE A 150 -0.03 1.82 -3.09
N ASN A 151 0.39 2.56 -2.07
CA ASN A 151 -0.50 3.38 -1.27
C ASN A 151 -1.18 4.47 -2.11
N GLY A 152 -0.42 5.19 -2.94
CA GLY A 152 -0.94 6.18 -3.89
C GLY A 152 -2.02 5.61 -4.82
N MET A 153 -1.70 4.53 -5.55
CA MET A 153 -2.65 3.83 -6.42
C MET A 153 -3.90 3.37 -5.67
N SER A 154 -3.72 2.83 -4.46
CA SER A 154 -4.84 2.36 -3.65
C SER A 154 -5.73 3.51 -3.15
N ILE A 155 -5.17 4.70 -2.85
CA ILE A 155 -5.97 5.89 -2.49
C ILE A 155 -6.79 6.34 -3.70
N MET A 156 -6.14 6.49 -4.86
CA MET A 156 -6.83 6.86 -6.11
C MET A 156 -7.94 5.87 -6.47
N SER A 157 -7.69 4.57 -6.33
CA SER A 157 -8.71 3.55 -6.56
C SER A 157 -9.87 3.64 -5.58
N ALA A 158 -9.64 3.98 -4.31
CA ALA A 158 -10.70 4.15 -3.32
C ALA A 158 -11.56 5.39 -3.63
N ILE A 159 -10.92 6.52 -3.98
CA ILE A 159 -11.63 7.73 -4.43
C ILE A 159 -12.46 7.46 -5.68
N GLY A 160 -11.90 6.73 -6.65
CA GLY A 160 -12.61 6.33 -7.86
C GLY A 160 -13.88 5.52 -7.56
N ARG A 161 -13.78 4.55 -6.65
CA ARG A 161 -14.93 3.72 -6.22
C ARG A 161 -16.04 4.51 -5.55
N LEU A 162 -15.70 5.51 -4.73
CA LEU A 162 -16.70 6.40 -4.13
C LEU A 162 -17.48 7.20 -5.20
N HIS A 163 -16.82 7.52 -6.32
CA HIS A 163 -17.43 8.17 -7.47
C HIS A 163 -18.03 7.20 -8.50
N GLY A 164 -18.26 5.93 -8.13
CA GLY A 164 -18.85 4.92 -9.01
C GLY A 164 -17.94 4.41 -10.13
N LYS A 165 -16.64 4.71 -10.10
CA LYS A 165 -15.66 4.15 -11.05
C LYS A 165 -15.12 2.81 -10.55
N LYS A 166 -14.79 1.92 -11.50
CA LYS A 166 -14.07 0.68 -11.22
C LYS A 166 -12.69 0.98 -10.61
N GLY A 167 -12.17 0.07 -9.79
CA GLY A 167 -10.83 0.22 -9.22
C GLY A 167 -9.74 0.19 -10.30
N ILE A 168 -8.55 0.77 -10.05
CA ILE A 168 -7.47 0.81 -11.06
C ILE A 168 -7.09 -0.59 -11.53
N MET A 169 -6.93 -1.54 -10.59
CA MET A 169 -6.62 -2.93 -10.91
C MET A 169 -7.79 -3.66 -11.60
N GLU A 170 -9.03 -3.23 -11.33
CA GLU A 170 -10.23 -3.78 -11.93
C GLU A 170 -10.31 -3.37 -13.41
N SER A 171 -10.11 -2.09 -13.70
CA SER A 171 -10.03 -1.56 -15.07
C SER A 171 -8.86 -2.20 -15.84
N PHE A 172 -7.68 -2.33 -15.24
CA PHE A 172 -6.54 -2.96 -15.88
C PHE A 172 -6.82 -4.43 -16.25
N LEU A 173 -7.41 -5.21 -15.34
CA LEU A 173 -7.74 -6.61 -15.61
C LEU A 173 -8.79 -6.75 -16.72
N GLU A 174 -9.80 -5.89 -16.74
CA GLU A 174 -10.81 -5.85 -17.82
C GLU A 174 -10.20 -5.49 -19.17
N GLU A 175 -9.27 -4.53 -19.22
CA GLU A 175 -8.52 -4.20 -20.43
C GLU A 175 -7.66 -5.37 -20.93
N GLN A 176 -7.21 -6.25 -20.03
CA GLN A 176 -6.51 -7.49 -20.38
C GLN A 176 -7.47 -8.66 -20.67
N GLY A 177 -8.78 -8.43 -20.73
CA GLY A 177 -9.80 -9.45 -20.98
C GLY A 177 -10.03 -10.41 -19.81
N VAL A 178 -9.65 -10.01 -18.59
CA VAL A 178 -9.84 -10.79 -17.36
C VAL A 178 -11.09 -10.29 -16.64
N THR A 179 -12.12 -11.14 -16.59
CA THR A 179 -13.35 -10.87 -15.82
C THR A 179 -13.04 -10.71 -14.33
N THR A 180 -13.51 -9.62 -13.74
CA THR A 180 -13.32 -9.31 -12.32
C THR A 180 -14.59 -9.59 -11.51
N TYR A 181 -14.42 -9.89 -10.22
CA TYR A 181 -15.53 -10.20 -9.32
C TYR A 181 -15.42 -9.40 -8.01
N THR A 182 -16.56 -8.90 -7.54
CA THR A 182 -16.66 -8.16 -6.28
C THR A 182 -17.28 -9.04 -5.19
N LEU A 183 -16.52 -9.30 -4.11
CA LEU A 183 -17.02 -10.00 -2.93
C LEU A 183 -17.71 -9.03 -1.99
N HIS A 184 -18.97 -9.29 -1.66
CA HIS A 184 -19.73 -8.53 -0.66
C HIS A 184 -20.39 -9.49 0.34
N LYS A 185 -20.75 -8.96 1.52
CA LYS A 185 -21.44 -9.69 2.58
C LYS A 185 -22.79 -9.05 2.81
N ASP A 186 -23.83 -9.88 2.95
CA ASP A 186 -25.13 -9.41 3.41
C ASP A 186 -25.14 -9.16 4.93
N GLU A 187 -26.25 -8.62 5.45
CA GLU A 187 -26.47 -8.34 6.88
C GLU A 187 -26.38 -9.61 7.75
N GLN A 188 -26.53 -10.79 7.15
CA GLN A 188 -26.46 -12.10 7.80
C GLN A 188 -25.05 -12.71 7.72
N GLY A 189 -24.08 -11.97 7.15
CA GLY A 189 -22.69 -12.38 7.00
C GLY A 189 -22.43 -13.38 5.88
N LYS A 190 -23.41 -13.65 5.03
CA LYS A 190 -23.27 -14.55 3.88
C LYS A 190 -22.58 -13.83 2.73
N GLU A 191 -21.60 -14.51 2.15
CA GLU A 191 -20.72 -13.98 1.11
C GLU A 191 -21.30 -14.22 -0.29
N TYR A 192 -21.23 -13.21 -1.14
CA TYR A 192 -21.66 -13.25 -2.53
C TYR A 192 -20.59 -12.65 -3.44
N LEU A 193 -20.43 -13.23 -4.63
CA LEU A 193 -19.59 -12.72 -5.70
C LEU A 193 -20.49 -12.14 -6.79
N THR A 194 -20.31 -10.86 -7.09
CA THR A 194 -20.89 -10.22 -8.28
C THR A 194 -19.86 -10.25 -9.40
N ASN A 195 -20.26 -10.75 -10.58
CA ASN A 195 -19.50 -10.61 -11.81
C ASN A 195 -19.59 -9.17 -12.30
N ASN A 196 -18.46 -8.50 -12.49
CA ASN A 196 -18.43 -7.09 -12.86
C ASN A 196 -18.71 -6.83 -14.36
N ASP A 197 -18.69 -7.88 -15.20
CA ASP A 197 -19.04 -7.79 -16.62
C ASP A 197 -20.54 -7.98 -16.84
N THR A 198 -21.15 -8.95 -16.15
CA THR A 198 -22.57 -9.32 -16.35
C THR A 198 -23.52 -8.78 -15.29
N GLY A 199 -23.00 -8.31 -14.14
CA GLY A 199 -23.79 -7.94 -12.96
C GLY A 199 -24.38 -9.15 -12.21
N GLU A 200 -24.16 -10.37 -12.69
CA GLU A 200 -24.71 -11.58 -12.07
C GLU A 200 -24.09 -11.82 -10.70
N THR A 201 -24.93 -12.11 -9.72
CA THR A 201 -24.50 -12.35 -8.34
C THR A 201 -24.72 -13.80 -7.94
N SER A 202 -23.67 -14.43 -7.40
CA SER A 202 -23.67 -15.83 -6.98
C SER A 202 -23.26 -15.96 -5.51
N ALA A 203 -23.97 -16.80 -4.75
CA ALA A 203 -23.63 -17.05 -3.35
C ALA A 203 -22.36 -17.90 -3.24
N VAL A 204 -21.41 -17.48 -2.40
CA VAL A 204 -20.18 -18.24 -2.15
C VAL A 204 -20.51 -19.48 -1.31
N LYS A 205 -20.47 -20.65 -1.94
CA LYS A 205 -20.59 -21.94 -1.24
C LYS A 205 -19.25 -22.29 -0.61
N LYS A 206 -19.11 -22.07 0.69
CA LYS A 206 -17.94 -22.56 1.43
C LYS A 206 -17.94 -24.10 1.39
N PRO A 207 -16.81 -24.74 1.04
CA PRO A 207 -16.72 -26.20 1.06
C PRO A 207 -17.04 -26.70 2.47
N ARG A 208 -17.83 -27.77 2.57
CA ARG A 208 -18.12 -28.40 3.87
C ARG A 208 -16.79 -28.75 4.54
N PRO A 209 -16.54 -28.30 5.78
CA PRO A 209 -15.31 -28.64 6.48
C PRO A 209 -15.15 -30.15 6.55
N ARG A 210 -13.94 -30.65 6.21
CA ARG A 210 -13.65 -32.10 6.15
C ARG A 210 -13.99 -32.88 7.42
N TYR A 211 -14.08 -32.20 8.57
CA TYR A 211 -14.39 -32.79 9.87
C TYR A 211 -15.89 -33.00 10.14
N LEU A 212 -16.80 -32.42 9.34
CA LEU A 212 -18.24 -32.61 9.51
C LEU A 212 -18.72 -33.85 8.72
N LYS A 213 -19.03 -34.94 9.43
CA LYS A 213 -19.66 -36.14 8.85
C LYS A 213 -21.18 -35.99 8.89
N ALA A 214 -21.85 -36.24 7.77
CA ALA A 214 -23.30 -36.28 7.71
C ALA A 214 -23.81 -37.54 8.43
N VAL A 215 -24.63 -37.36 9.47
CA VAL A 215 -25.35 -38.47 10.11
C VAL A 215 -26.61 -38.72 9.30
N PRO A 216 -26.85 -39.93 8.77
CA PRO A 216 -28.11 -40.23 8.09
C PRO A 216 -29.26 -40.16 9.09
N ASN A 217 -30.32 -39.41 8.75
CA ASN A 217 -31.57 -39.47 9.52
C ASN A 217 -32.13 -40.89 9.42
N HIS A 218 -32.13 -41.62 10.54
CA HIS A 218 -32.95 -42.81 10.68
C HIS A 218 -34.41 -42.36 10.56
N LYS A 219 -35.05 -42.68 9.43
CA LYS A 219 -36.50 -42.68 9.34
C LYS A 219 -36.99 -43.67 10.39
N GLY A 220 -37.69 -43.15 11.40
CA GLY A 220 -38.44 -43.98 12.34
C GLY A 220 -39.38 -44.87 11.53
N VAL A 221 -39.15 -46.17 11.61
CA VAL A 221 -40.13 -47.16 11.19
C VAL A 221 -41.13 -47.25 12.35
N ASN A 222 -42.41 -47.13 12.00
CA ASN A 222 -43.59 -47.21 12.86
C ASN A 222 -43.56 -48.38 13.83
#